data_AF-A0A1W6K983-F1
#
_entry.id   AF-A0A1W6K983-F1
#
_cell.length_a   1.000
_cell.length_b   1.000
_cell.length_c   1.000
_cell.angle_alpha   90.00
_cell.angle_beta   90.00
_cell.angle_gamma   90.00
#
_symmetry.space_group_name_H-M   'P 1'
#
loop_
_entity.id
_entity.type
_entity.pdbx_description
1 polymer ?
#
loop_
_entity_poly.entity_id
_entity_poly.type
_entity_poly.pdbx_seq_one_letter_code
_entity_poly.pdbx_strand_id
1 'polypeptide(L)'
;MPTLPDSRSLGARPIPQSRQGVTRIQTGQVEQAAGQLGKQVADTAMEFKRLDDIEQVSKAMTSFEDQQRQFLVEGDDAVLNRAGDNAKGALQTTEQWWEETGNRHLSDLENPDQQRAFQEMLNRQRSSVLNGVAQHETRQRKASFANTLGARMNTATERAATMPGNAEINKQSREEVTDALNLLAKTQGWSPEVTEAKTLETMTTFHGRQIGAMIDTDPEAAAAYFEQNKDQMTAAAREKTQNLLETETLRVRSQASADSLMSLGLDAEQTIRQARQIEDAALRDEVVSRVKARLDERATFAKTERAGLMRQVADYIDEFGTVDGVPAEIWSSLSVSERSSFRAYAKKGSEDIDTDWNAYYELSQMKANNPGQFLQEDLSKYLGKLGKAEVKQVMSWQRELDEAGSSAGKDSWLQTKNGVVNDALTTMGIEYGKSADPDSAKQASDFRGAVENHLALWQQNNPGKTIAPDEFRNIVDRLTIEVTLPDSGFMGRDRSMPLFEAESSPDWYFSGDIDDVPEKDRRQIEEVIVSRGQAPTEDLIVRYYMTKNDLRSAPSDD
;
A
#
# COMPACT_ATOMS: atom_id res chain seq x y z
N MET A 1 0.77 -11.91 -2.23
CA MET A 1 1.14 -12.17 -0.82
C MET A 1 -0.10 -12.61 -0.07
N PRO A 2 -0.10 -13.72 0.68
CA PRO A 2 -1.22 -14.06 1.54
C PRO A 2 -1.16 -13.18 2.80
N THR A 3 -2.22 -12.43 3.04
CA THR A 3 -2.43 -11.63 4.26
C THR A 3 -2.56 -12.55 5.48
N LEU A 4 -1.77 -12.26 6.52
CA LEU A 4 -1.89 -12.94 7.82
C LEU A 4 -3.29 -12.67 8.41
N PRO A 5 -3.92 -13.65 9.09
CA PRO A 5 -5.22 -13.44 9.73
C PRO A 5 -5.14 -12.37 10.83
N ASP A 6 -6.15 -11.49 10.86
CA ASP A 6 -6.39 -10.54 11.94
C ASP A 6 -6.48 -11.26 13.29
N SER A 7 -5.88 -10.68 14.33
CA SER A 7 -6.02 -11.03 15.76
C SER A 7 -7.43 -11.38 16.24
N ARG A 8 -8.48 -10.99 15.52
CA ARG A 8 -9.89 -11.33 15.79
C ARG A 8 -10.32 -12.71 15.30
N SER A 9 -9.55 -13.37 14.43
CA SER A 9 -9.84 -14.74 13.95
C SER A 9 -9.25 -15.83 14.85
N LEU A 10 -8.42 -15.46 15.83
CA LEU A 10 -8.00 -16.33 16.92
C LEU A 10 -9.08 -16.25 18.00
N GLY A 11 -10.09 -17.11 17.89
CA GLY A 11 -11.15 -17.23 18.90
C GLY A 11 -10.60 -17.19 20.32
N ALA A 12 -11.40 -16.65 21.24
CA ALA A 12 -11.02 -16.40 22.63
C ALA A 12 -10.11 -17.51 23.17
N ARG A 13 -8.88 -17.14 23.55
CA ARG A 13 -7.92 -18.07 24.16
C ARG A 13 -8.66 -18.83 25.26
N PRO A 14 -8.64 -20.17 25.28
CA PRO A 14 -9.23 -20.92 26.37
C PRO A 14 -8.52 -20.49 27.65
N ILE A 15 -9.23 -19.75 28.50
CA ILE A 15 -8.81 -19.47 29.86
C ILE A 15 -8.69 -20.84 30.53
N PRO A 16 -7.50 -21.23 31.04
CA PRO A 16 -7.38 -22.46 31.79
C PRO A 16 -8.27 -22.34 33.02
N GLN A 17 -9.46 -22.95 32.99
CA GLN A 17 -10.21 -23.19 34.21
C GLN A 17 -9.40 -24.21 35.01
N SER A 18 -8.71 -23.74 36.06
CA SER A 18 -8.06 -24.58 37.05
C SER A 18 -9.11 -25.44 37.76
N ARG A 19 -9.46 -26.58 37.14
CA ARG A 19 -10.40 -27.57 37.69
C ARG A 19 -9.80 -28.46 38.77
N GLN A 20 -8.61 -28.16 39.28
CA GLN A 20 -8.10 -28.81 40.50
C GLN A 20 -8.34 -27.89 41.68
N GLY A 21 -9.52 -28.08 42.27
CA GLY A 21 -9.99 -27.34 43.41
C GLY A 21 -9.03 -27.46 44.58
N VAL A 22 -8.65 -26.32 45.15
CA VAL A 22 -8.38 -26.26 46.58
C VAL A 22 -9.70 -26.64 47.24
N THR A 23 -9.69 -27.75 47.96
CA THR A 23 -10.84 -28.24 48.72
C THR A 23 -11.36 -27.10 49.58
N ARG A 24 -12.52 -26.54 49.24
CA ARG A 24 -13.24 -25.63 50.12
C ARG A 24 -13.57 -26.44 51.36
N ILE A 25 -12.85 -26.22 52.45
CA ILE A 25 -13.20 -26.82 53.73
C ILE A 25 -14.56 -26.22 54.08
N GLN A 26 -15.62 -27.03 53.94
CA GLN A 26 -16.94 -26.65 54.45
C GLN A 26 -16.78 -26.37 55.95
N THR A 27 -17.40 -25.29 56.42
CA THR A 27 -17.45 -24.87 57.84
C THR A 27 -17.67 -26.04 58.82
N GLY A 28 -18.36 -27.10 58.40
CA GLY A 28 -18.55 -28.34 59.15
C GLY A 28 -17.28 -29.14 59.53
N GLN A 29 -16.13 -28.97 58.85
CA GLN A 29 -14.87 -29.62 59.26
C GLN A 29 -14.16 -28.87 60.39
N VAL A 30 -14.37 -27.55 60.50
CA VAL A 30 -13.92 -26.73 61.64
C VAL A 30 -14.76 -27.08 62.88
N GLU A 31 -16.07 -27.22 62.70
CA GLU A 31 -17.00 -27.69 63.73
C GLU A 31 -16.67 -29.13 64.20
N GLN A 32 -16.28 -30.04 63.30
CA GLN A 32 -15.84 -31.39 63.67
C GLN A 32 -14.51 -31.42 64.42
N ALA A 33 -13.52 -30.62 64.00
CA ALA A 33 -12.23 -30.54 64.69
C ALA A 33 -12.38 -29.92 66.10
N ALA A 34 -13.20 -28.88 66.23
CA ALA A 34 -13.55 -28.30 67.53
C ALA A 34 -14.39 -29.26 68.39
N GLY A 35 -15.30 -30.03 67.79
CA GLY A 35 -16.12 -31.04 68.45
C GLY A 35 -15.31 -32.20 69.07
N GLN A 36 -14.19 -32.59 68.46
CA GLN A 36 -13.32 -33.65 69.00
C GLN A 36 -12.51 -33.24 70.24
N LEU A 37 -12.24 -31.94 70.42
CA LEU A 37 -11.60 -31.39 71.63
C LEU A 37 -12.51 -31.41 72.88
N GLY A 38 -13.81 -31.70 72.73
CA GLY A 38 -14.84 -31.39 73.73
C GLY A 38 -15.57 -32.56 74.39
N LYS A 39 -14.94 -33.72 74.59
CA LYS A 39 -15.58 -34.81 75.36
C LYS A 39 -15.22 -34.76 76.83
N GLN A 40 -15.71 -33.74 77.57
CA GLN A 40 -16.16 -33.85 78.98
C GLN A 40 -16.55 -32.49 79.59
N VAL A 41 -17.64 -32.52 80.38
CA VAL A 41 -18.16 -31.53 81.35
C VAL A 41 -19.35 -30.64 80.89
N ALA A 42 -20.35 -30.55 81.78
CA ALA A 42 -21.72 -30.09 81.54
C ALA A 42 -22.07 -28.80 82.33
N ASP A 43 -21.47 -27.66 81.97
CA ASP A 43 -21.91 -26.32 82.43
C ASP A 43 -22.13 -25.36 81.25
N THR A 44 -23.31 -24.75 81.18
CA THR A 44 -23.75 -23.85 80.09
C THR A 44 -22.85 -22.61 79.91
N ALA A 45 -22.18 -22.13 80.95
CA ALA A 45 -21.25 -20.99 80.86
C ALA A 45 -19.93 -21.35 80.16
N MET A 46 -19.46 -22.59 80.30
CA MET A 46 -18.30 -23.10 79.56
C MET A 46 -18.66 -23.34 78.09
N GLU A 47 -19.92 -23.68 77.79
CA GLU A 47 -20.40 -23.82 76.42
C GLU A 47 -20.44 -22.49 75.66
N PHE A 48 -20.93 -21.40 76.28
CA PHE A 48 -20.90 -20.08 75.65
C PHE A 48 -19.48 -19.57 75.38
N LYS A 49 -18.57 -19.75 76.34
CA LYS A 49 -17.15 -19.38 76.16
C LYS A 49 -16.49 -20.20 75.04
N ARG A 50 -16.83 -21.49 74.94
CA ARG A 50 -16.36 -22.39 73.89
C ARG A 50 -16.87 -22.00 72.50
N LEU A 51 -18.14 -21.59 72.39
CA LEU A 51 -18.70 -21.10 71.13
C LEU A 51 -18.01 -19.80 70.67
N ASP A 52 -17.71 -18.90 71.59
CA ASP A 52 -16.98 -17.65 71.32
C ASP A 52 -15.52 -17.92 70.87
N ASP A 53 -14.81 -18.83 71.56
CA ASP A 53 -13.46 -19.26 71.17
C ASP A 53 -13.42 -19.88 69.76
N ILE A 54 -14.42 -20.72 69.43
CA ILE A 54 -14.55 -21.33 68.09
C ILE A 54 -14.85 -20.27 67.03
N GLU A 55 -15.72 -19.30 67.33
CA GLU A 55 -16.08 -18.22 66.42
C GLU A 55 -14.85 -17.36 66.09
N GLN A 56 -14.05 -16.98 67.08
CA GLN A 56 -12.86 -16.16 66.87
C GLN A 56 -11.79 -16.87 66.04
N VAL A 57 -11.49 -18.15 66.34
CA VAL A 57 -10.56 -18.96 65.53
C VAL A 57 -11.07 -19.11 64.10
N SER A 58 -12.38 -19.28 63.91
CA SER A 58 -12.99 -19.41 62.59
C SER A 58 -12.89 -18.11 61.78
N LYS A 59 -13.09 -16.95 62.41
CA LYS A 59 -12.90 -15.63 61.78
C LYS A 59 -11.45 -15.39 61.37
N ALA A 60 -10.51 -15.69 62.28
CA ALA A 60 -9.08 -15.58 61.99
C ALA A 60 -8.69 -16.48 60.81
N MET A 61 -9.18 -17.72 60.78
CA MET A 61 -8.93 -18.64 59.65
C MET A 61 -9.54 -18.14 58.35
N THR A 62 -10.79 -17.65 58.37
CA THR A 62 -11.44 -17.11 57.17
C THR A 62 -10.65 -15.94 56.60
N SER A 63 -10.19 -15.03 57.46
CA SER A 63 -9.37 -13.88 57.05
C SER A 63 -7.99 -14.30 56.52
N PHE A 64 -7.36 -15.30 57.12
CA PHE A 64 -6.11 -15.89 56.62
C PHE A 64 -6.31 -16.51 55.22
N GLU A 65 -7.37 -17.29 55.02
CA GLU A 65 -7.69 -17.92 53.74
C GLU A 65 -8.03 -16.88 52.65
N ASP A 66 -8.66 -15.77 53.01
CA ASP A 66 -8.89 -14.63 52.10
C ASP A 66 -7.56 -14.01 51.63
N GLN A 67 -6.64 -13.74 52.55
CA GLN A 67 -5.32 -13.22 52.20
C GLN A 67 -4.49 -14.25 51.42
N GLN A 68 -4.63 -15.54 51.74
CA GLN A 68 -3.99 -16.63 50.99
C GLN A 68 -4.46 -16.65 49.54
N ARG A 69 -5.76 -16.55 49.32
CA ARG A 69 -6.34 -16.51 47.97
C ARG A 69 -5.83 -15.32 47.19
N GLN A 70 -5.79 -14.13 47.81
CA GLN A 70 -5.24 -12.93 47.20
C GLN A 70 -3.77 -13.13 46.80
N PHE A 71 -2.94 -13.59 47.73
CA PHE A 71 -1.52 -13.77 47.49
C PHE A 71 -1.19 -14.84 46.42
N LEU A 72 -1.93 -15.96 46.43
CA LEU A 72 -1.63 -17.09 45.53
C LEU A 72 -2.30 -16.98 44.16
N VAL A 73 -3.51 -16.41 44.08
CA VAL A 73 -4.37 -16.56 42.89
C VAL A 73 -4.91 -15.23 42.34
N GLU A 74 -5.18 -14.23 43.17
CA GLU A 74 -5.84 -12.99 42.71
C GLU A 74 -4.82 -11.87 42.38
N GLY A 75 -4.88 -11.34 41.16
CA GLY A 75 -4.00 -10.27 40.68
C GLY A 75 -2.88 -10.76 39.77
N ASP A 76 -2.28 -9.81 39.03
CA ASP A 76 -1.29 -10.12 37.99
C ASP A 76 0.02 -10.70 38.55
N ASP A 77 0.40 -10.30 39.78
CA ASP A 77 1.63 -10.75 40.46
C ASP A 77 1.43 -11.93 41.43
N ALA A 78 0.22 -12.49 41.46
CA ALA A 78 -0.11 -13.63 42.31
C ALA A 78 0.83 -14.80 42.03
N VAL A 79 1.26 -15.51 43.09
CA VAL A 79 2.37 -16.49 42.98
C VAL A 79 2.11 -17.55 41.91
N LEU A 80 0.89 -18.05 41.77
CA LEU A 80 0.53 -19.07 40.79
C LEU A 80 0.32 -18.50 39.37
N ASN A 81 0.24 -17.18 39.21
CA ASN A 81 0.16 -16.52 37.90
C ASN A 81 1.53 -16.23 37.29
N ARG A 82 2.60 -16.27 38.11
CA ARG A 82 3.97 -16.08 37.63
C ARG A 82 4.37 -17.19 36.66
N ALA A 83 5.00 -16.81 35.54
CA ALA A 83 5.42 -17.73 34.48
C ALA A 83 6.93 -17.65 34.20
N GLY A 84 7.50 -18.75 33.69
CA GLY A 84 8.92 -18.83 33.35
C GLY A 84 9.86 -18.50 34.53
N ASP A 85 10.86 -17.66 34.29
CA ASP A 85 11.82 -17.25 35.33
C ASP A 85 11.19 -16.46 36.48
N ASN A 86 10.07 -15.77 36.25
CA ASN A 86 9.37 -15.01 37.30
C ASN A 86 8.76 -15.92 38.37
N ALA A 87 8.58 -17.21 38.09
CA ALA A 87 8.10 -18.19 39.08
C ALA A 87 9.22 -18.73 39.97
N LYS A 88 10.49 -18.39 39.70
CA LYS A 88 11.63 -18.83 40.51
C LYS A 88 11.55 -18.23 41.91
N GLY A 89 11.65 -19.08 42.94
CA GLY A 89 11.53 -18.66 44.34
C GLY A 89 10.08 -18.56 44.83
N ALA A 90 9.08 -18.92 44.00
CA ALA A 90 7.68 -18.93 44.39
C ALA A 90 7.43 -19.73 45.67
N LEU A 91 8.07 -20.90 45.83
CA LEU A 91 7.97 -21.70 47.04
C LEU A 91 8.48 -20.93 48.27
N GLN A 92 9.70 -20.40 48.19
CA GLN A 92 10.33 -19.65 49.28
C GLN A 92 9.53 -18.41 49.67
N THR A 93 9.03 -17.65 48.68
CA THR A 93 8.18 -16.48 48.94
C THR A 93 6.86 -16.88 49.60
N THR A 94 6.31 -18.05 49.26
CA THR A 94 5.09 -18.57 49.91
C THR A 94 5.36 -19.04 51.33
N GLU A 95 6.51 -19.68 51.60
CA GLU A 95 6.90 -20.07 52.95
C GLU A 95 7.02 -18.86 53.88
N GLN A 96 7.67 -17.79 53.41
CA GLN A 96 7.81 -16.52 54.15
C GLN A 96 6.46 -15.88 54.40
N TRP A 97 5.63 -15.74 53.36
CA TRP A 97 4.28 -15.17 53.49
C TRP A 97 3.43 -15.96 54.49
N TRP A 98 3.54 -17.30 54.48
CA TRP A 98 2.81 -18.18 55.40
C TRP A 98 3.21 -17.95 56.85
N GLU A 99 4.51 -17.86 57.13
CA GLU A 99 5.04 -17.62 58.47
C GLU A 99 4.65 -16.24 58.98
N GLU A 100 4.85 -15.20 58.18
CA GLU A 100 4.53 -13.81 58.56
C GLU A 100 3.04 -13.60 58.79
N THR A 101 2.19 -14.06 57.86
CA THR A 101 0.74 -13.87 57.93
C THR A 101 0.12 -14.78 58.99
N GLY A 102 0.61 -16.02 59.12
CA GLY A 102 0.19 -16.94 60.17
C GLY A 102 0.52 -16.42 61.57
N ASN A 103 1.73 -15.90 61.79
CA ASN A 103 2.13 -15.33 63.08
C ASN A 103 1.33 -14.08 63.45
N ARG A 104 0.98 -13.24 62.46
CA ARG A 104 0.12 -12.07 62.67
C ARG A 104 -1.26 -12.46 63.19
N HIS A 105 -1.92 -13.41 62.53
CA HIS A 105 -3.22 -13.90 63.01
C HIS A 105 -3.12 -14.64 64.35
N LEU A 106 -2.01 -15.34 64.61
CA LEU A 106 -1.77 -16.00 65.89
C LEU A 106 -1.65 -14.99 67.05
N SER A 107 -0.98 -13.85 66.83
CA SER A 107 -0.83 -12.81 67.87
C SER A 107 -2.11 -12.05 68.19
N ASP A 108 -3.08 -12.06 67.28
CA ASP A 108 -4.37 -11.38 67.45
C ASP A 108 -5.38 -12.22 68.29
N LEU A 109 -5.06 -13.48 68.59
CA LEU A 109 -5.90 -14.38 69.39
C LEU A 109 -5.65 -14.19 70.89
N GLU A 110 -6.74 -14.19 71.67
CA GLU A 110 -6.76 -13.71 73.06
C GLU A 110 -6.21 -14.73 74.07
N ASN A 111 -6.28 -16.03 73.76
CA ASN A 111 -5.91 -17.08 74.70
C ASN A 111 -5.15 -18.27 74.08
N PRO A 112 -4.41 -19.06 74.89
CA PRO A 112 -3.57 -20.15 74.40
C PRO A 112 -4.33 -21.29 73.69
N ASP A 113 -5.60 -21.53 74.02
CA ASP A 113 -6.38 -22.59 73.40
C ASP A 113 -6.86 -22.19 72.00
N GLN A 114 -7.25 -20.93 71.80
CA GLN A 114 -7.51 -20.34 70.48
C GLN A 114 -6.24 -20.42 69.60
N GLN A 115 -5.09 -20.00 70.14
CA GLN A 115 -3.81 -20.03 69.43
C GLN A 115 -3.42 -21.46 68.99
N ARG A 116 -3.58 -22.44 69.89
CA ARG A 116 -3.32 -23.85 69.57
C ARG A 116 -4.24 -24.36 68.47
N ALA A 117 -5.54 -24.09 68.57
CA ALA A 117 -6.53 -24.53 67.58
C ALA A 117 -6.25 -23.92 66.20
N PHE A 118 -5.98 -22.62 66.13
CA PHE A 118 -5.62 -21.93 64.89
C PHE A 118 -4.33 -22.49 64.28
N GLN A 119 -3.30 -22.69 65.09
CA GLN A 119 -2.02 -23.22 64.61
C GLN A 119 -2.14 -24.65 64.09
N GLU A 120 -2.96 -25.50 64.71
CA GLU A 120 -3.27 -26.82 64.16
C GLU A 120 -3.95 -26.74 62.80
N MET A 121 -4.89 -25.80 62.61
CA MET A 121 -5.58 -25.60 61.34
C MET A 121 -4.62 -25.10 60.25
N LEU A 122 -3.76 -24.12 60.56
CA LEU A 122 -2.71 -23.67 59.64
C LEU A 122 -1.77 -24.80 59.23
N ASN A 123 -1.29 -25.59 60.19
CA ASN A 123 -0.36 -26.67 59.91
C ASN A 123 -0.96 -27.74 58.98
N ARG A 124 -2.27 -28.01 59.08
CA ARG A 124 -2.97 -28.95 58.18
C ARG A 124 -3.01 -28.44 56.73
N GLN A 125 -3.16 -27.14 56.52
CA GLN A 125 -3.24 -26.57 55.16
C GLN A 125 -1.87 -26.32 54.53
N ARG A 126 -0.86 -25.97 55.34
CA ARG A 126 0.47 -25.55 54.87
C ARG A 126 1.09 -26.52 53.87
N SER A 127 1.12 -27.81 54.18
CA SER A 127 1.73 -28.81 53.30
C SER A 127 1.06 -28.90 51.93
N SER A 128 -0.28 -28.79 51.87
CA SER A 128 -1.01 -28.84 50.59
C SER A 128 -0.69 -27.64 49.71
N VAL A 129 -0.64 -26.45 50.31
CA VAL A 129 -0.36 -25.19 49.59
C VAL A 129 1.08 -25.16 49.09
N LEU A 130 2.05 -25.44 49.96
CA LEU A 130 3.47 -25.46 49.59
C LEU A 130 3.76 -26.51 48.51
N ASN A 131 3.14 -27.70 48.58
CA ASN A 131 3.26 -28.71 47.53
C ASN A 131 2.72 -28.22 46.18
N GLY A 132 1.56 -27.53 46.17
CA GLY A 132 0.99 -26.95 44.95
C GLY A 132 1.91 -25.89 44.33
N VAL A 133 2.44 -24.98 45.14
CA VAL A 133 3.38 -23.95 44.68
C VAL A 133 4.70 -24.56 44.20
N ALA A 134 5.25 -25.55 44.89
CA ALA A 134 6.47 -26.25 44.48
C ALA A 134 6.32 -26.94 43.11
N GLN A 135 5.18 -27.59 42.87
CA GLN A 135 4.86 -28.17 41.57
C GLN A 135 4.71 -27.10 40.48
N HIS A 136 4.07 -25.97 40.78
CA HIS A 136 3.98 -24.84 39.87
C HIS A 136 5.36 -24.29 39.50
N GLU A 137 6.18 -23.96 40.49
CA GLU A 137 7.55 -23.47 40.27
C GLU A 137 8.36 -24.46 39.43
N THR A 138 8.28 -25.76 39.71
CA THR A 138 8.97 -26.80 38.94
C THR A 138 8.52 -26.82 37.47
N ARG A 139 7.22 -26.73 37.21
CA ARG A 139 6.69 -26.67 35.83
C ARG A 139 7.17 -25.43 35.10
N GLN A 140 7.16 -24.26 35.75
CA GLN A 140 7.59 -23.01 35.15
C GLN A 140 9.11 -22.99 34.90
N ARG A 141 9.91 -23.57 35.79
CA ARG A 141 11.36 -23.75 35.56
C ARG A 141 11.64 -24.63 34.34
N LYS A 142 10.91 -25.73 34.17
CA LYS A 142 11.02 -26.57 32.96
C LYS A 142 10.64 -25.82 31.69
N ALA A 143 9.57 -25.01 31.75
CA ALA A 143 9.16 -24.18 30.62
C ALA A 143 10.21 -23.11 30.28
N SER A 144 10.76 -22.41 31.27
CA SER A 144 11.82 -21.42 31.08
C SER A 144 13.08 -22.03 30.46
N PHE A 145 13.49 -23.20 30.96
CA PHE A 145 14.62 -23.95 30.40
C PHE A 145 14.38 -24.32 28.93
N ALA A 146 13.17 -24.79 28.59
CA ALA A 146 12.81 -25.10 27.21
C ALA A 146 12.85 -23.88 26.30
N ASN A 147 12.33 -22.73 26.78
CA ASN A 147 12.38 -21.46 26.05
C ASN A 147 13.83 -21.01 25.80
N THR A 148 14.71 -21.20 26.79
CA THR A 148 16.14 -20.86 26.69
C THR A 148 16.84 -21.68 25.61
N LEU A 149 16.58 -23.00 25.56
CA LEU A 149 17.10 -23.87 24.51
C LEU A 149 16.50 -23.51 23.14
N GLY A 150 15.21 -23.16 23.08
CA GLY A 150 14.56 -22.63 21.88
C GLY A 150 15.27 -21.38 21.33
N ALA A 151 15.55 -20.41 22.19
CA ALA A 151 16.27 -19.19 21.82
C ALA A 151 17.70 -19.48 21.35
N ARG A 152 18.40 -20.44 21.99
CA ARG A 152 19.74 -20.89 21.56
C ARG A 152 19.72 -21.51 20.16
N MET A 153 18.76 -22.40 19.87
CA MET A 153 18.59 -23.00 18.54
C MET A 153 18.33 -21.94 17.47
N ASN A 154 17.45 -20.98 17.77
CA ASN A 154 17.16 -19.87 16.84
C ASN A 154 18.41 -19.02 16.59
N THR A 155 19.17 -18.68 17.64
CA THR A 155 20.39 -17.86 17.52
C THR A 155 21.45 -18.54 16.68
N ALA A 156 21.67 -19.85 16.88
CA ALA A 156 22.57 -20.65 16.06
C ALA A 156 22.09 -20.74 14.60
N THR A 157 20.79 -20.93 14.38
CA THR A 157 20.19 -20.94 13.03
C THR A 157 20.41 -19.63 12.29
N GLU A 158 20.14 -18.49 12.94
CA GLU A 158 20.33 -17.16 12.34
C GLU A 158 21.83 -16.88 12.08
N ARG A 159 22.72 -17.26 13.00
CA ARG A 159 24.18 -17.15 12.78
C ARG A 159 24.60 -17.87 11.51
N ALA A 160 24.12 -19.10 11.31
CA ALA A 160 24.42 -19.88 10.12
C ALA A 160 23.85 -19.19 8.85
N ALA A 161 22.61 -18.72 8.90
CA ALA A 161 21.94 -18.03 7.79
C ALA A 161 22.59 -16.69 7.40
N THR A 162 23.23 -15.98 8.32
CA THR A 162 23.98 -14.76 7.98
C THR A 162 25.27 -15.01 7.21
N MET A 163 25.80 -16.24 7.26
CA MET A 163 27.06 -16.61 6.62
C MET A 163 26.94 -17.98 5.93
N PRO A 164 26.00 -18.15 4.98
CA PRO A 164 25.61 -19.46 4.47
C PRO A 164 26.73 -20.17 3.69
N GLY A 165 27.70 -19.42 3.14
CA GLY A 165 28.89 -19.99 2.49
C GLY A 165 30.02 -20.43 3.43
N ASN A 166 29.92 -20.16 4.75
CA ASN A 166 30.97 -20.52 5.70
C ASN A 166 30.70 -21.91 6.30
N ALA A 167 31.39 -22.93 5.75
CA ALA A 167 31.22 -24.33 6.14
C ALA A 167 31.45 -24.59 7.65
N GLU A 168 32.42 -23.92 8.27
CA GLU A 168 32.73 -24.11 9.69
C GLU A 168 31.64 -23.54 10.59
N ILE A 169 31.18 -22.30 10.31
CA ILE A 169 30.07 -21.67 11.06
C ILE A 169 28.80 -22.50 10.93
N ASN A 170 28.51 -22.99 9.72
CA ASN A 170 27.34 -23.83 9.47
C ASN A 170 27.39 -25.13 10.26
N LYS A 171 28.55 -25.79 10.27
CA LYS A 171 28.75 -27.03 11.02
C LYS A 171 28.57 -26.81 12.52
N GLN A 172 29.27 -25.82 13.09
CA GLN A 172 29.18 -25.49 14.51
C GLN A 172 27.75 -25.11 14.93
N SER A 173 27.07 -24.32 14.10
CA SER A 173 25.69 -23.90 14.39
C SER A 173 24.72 -25.08 14.35
N ARG A 174 24.89 -26.01 13.40
CA ARG A 174 24.08 -27.24 13.33
C ARG A 174 24.31 -28.14 14.55
N GLU A 175 25.56 -28.31 14.97
CA GLU A 175 25.90 -29.05 16.20
C GLU A 175 25.23 -28.41 17.42
N GLU A 176 25.33 -27.09 17.56
CA GLU A 176 24.69 -26.34 18.65
C GLU A 176 23.16 -26.50 18.67
N VAL A 177 22.50 -26.46 17.50
CA VAL A 177 21.06 -26.73 17.37
C VAL A 177 20.71 -28.15 17.81
N THR A 178 21.48 -29.13 17.33
CA THR A 178 21.26 -30.55 17.62
C THR A 178 21.44 -30.85 19.12
N ASP A 179 22.48 -30.30 19.74
CA ASP A 179 22.76 -30.46 21.16
C ASP A 179 21.66 -29.85 22.04
N ALA A 180 21.21 -28.64 21.70
CA ALA A 180 20.11 -27.98 22.41
C ALA A 180 18.81 -28.78 22.29
N LEU A 181 18.50 -29.32 21.10
CA LEU A 181 17.33 -30.16 20.90
C LEU A 181 17.39 -31.48 21.68
N ASN A 182 18.55 -32.14 21.68
CA ASN A 182 18.76 -33.38 22.43
C ASN A 182 18.62 -33.16 23.94
N LEU A 183 19.09 -32.02 24.45
CA LEU A 183 18.90 -31.66 25.85
C LEU A 183 17.43 -31.35 26.17
N LEU A 184 16.73 -30.70 25.25
CA LEU A 184 15.29 -30.45 25.36
C LEU A 184 14.50 -31.76 25.39
N ALA A 185 14.82 -32.71 24.51
CA ALA A 185 14.20 -34.03 24.48
C ALA A 185 14.35 -34.78 25.81
N LYS A 186 15.56 -34.78 26.38
CA LYS A 186 15.84 -35.41 27.69
C LYS A 186 15.07 -34.75 28.83
N THR A 187 15.01 -33.42 28.86
CA THR A 187 14.33 -32.69 29.94
C THR A 187 12.81 -32.76 29.88
N GLN A 188 12.25 -32.92 28.68
CA GLN A 188 10.83 -33.12 28.45
C GLN A 188 10.40 -34.59 28.50
N GLY A 189 11.35 -35.54 28.51
CA GLY A 189 11.05 -36.96 28.51
C GLY A 189 10.41 -37.45 27.21
N TRP A 190 10.84 -36.89 26.07
CA TRP A 190 10.34 -37.32 24.77
C TRP A 190 10.72 -38.77 24.47
N SER A 191 9.85 -39.49 23.76
CA SER A 191 10.19 -40.80 23.20
C SER A 191 11.18 -40.64 22.04
N PRO A 192 11.84 -41.73 21.61
CA PRO A 192 12.71 -41.70 20.43
C PRO A 192 11.99 -41.18 19.17
N GLU A 193 10.75 -41.61 18.94
CA GLU A 193 9.94 -41.23 17.77
C GLU A 193 9.60 -39.73 17.79
N VAL A 194 9.24 -39.20 18.97
CA VAL A 194 8.98 -37.75 19.14
C VAL A 194 10.27 -36.95 18.92
N THR A 195 11.40 -37.47 19.41
CA THR A 195 12.70 -36.82 19.26
C THR A 195 13.13 -36.76 17.79
N GLU A 196 12.94 -37.85 17.05
CA GLU A 196 13.21 -37.91 15.61
C GLU A 196 12.33 -36.93 14.84
N ALA A 197 11.02 -36.92 15.09
CA ALA A 197 10.10 -35.99 14.45
C ALA A 197 10.47 -34.52 14.73
N LYS A 198 10.81 -34.18 15.98
CA LYS A 198 11.25 -32.83 16.35
C LYS A 198 12.61 -32.45 15.76
N THR A 199 13.48 -33.43 15.56
CA THR A 199 14.77 -33.23 14.87
C THR A 199 14.53 -32.87 13.41
N LEU A 200 13.66 -33.62 12.72
CA LEU A 200 13.33 -33.32 11.32
C LEU A 200 12.67 -31.94 11.16
N GLU A 201 11.74 -31.57 12.04
CA GLU A 201 11.12 -30.23 12.05
C GLU A 201 12.15 -29.11 12.27
N THR A 202 13.05 -29.30 13.22
CA THR A 202 14.07 -28.30 13.57
C THR A 202 15.10 -28.16 12.42
N MET A 203 15.58 -29.27 11.86
CA MET A 203 16.52 -29.26 10.74
C MET A 203 15.88 -28.73 9.46
N THR A 204 14.59 -28.99 9.24
CA THR A 204 13.82 -28.36 8.16
C THR A 204 13.91 -26.83 8.25
N THR A 205 13.70 -26.28 9.45
CA THR A 205 13.78 -24.83 9.68
C THR A 205 15.20 -24.31 9.48
N PHE A 206 16.20 -25.03 10.00
CA PHE A 206 17.62 -24.68 9.86
C PHE A 206 18.04 -24.60 8.39
N HIS A 207 17.78 -25.66 7.60
CA HIS A 207 18.14 -25.70 6.18
C HIS A 207 17.31 -24.71 5.35
N GLY A 208 16.02 -24.54 5.67
CA GLY A 208 15.18 -23.56 4.98
C GLY A 208 15.69 -22.13 5.13
N ARG A 209 16.20 -21.76 6.31
CA ARG A 209 16.82 -20.44 6.54
C ARG A 209 18.09 -20.23 5.73
N GLN A 210 18.92 -21.26 5.63
CA GLN A 210 20.15 -21.23 4.84
C GLN A 210 19.86 -21.05 3.35
N ILE A 211 18.92 -21.83 2.83
CA ILE A 211 18.50 -21.75 1.43
C ILE A 211 17.90 -20.36 1.15
N GLY A 212 17.05 -19.85 2.04
CA GLY A 212 16.49 -18.51 1.93
C GLY A 212 17.55 -17.39 1.94
N ALA A 213 18.66 -17.57 2.65
CA ALA A 213 19.76 -16.60 2.66
C ALA A 213 20.60 -16.61 1.37
N MET A 214 20.60 -17.72 0.63
CA MET A 214 21.36 -17.86 -0.62
C MET A 214 20.52 -17.56 -1.86
N ILE A 215 19.23 -17.91 -1.85
CA ILE A 215 18.44 -18.05 -3.09
C ILE A 215 18.32 -16.77 -3.92
N ASP A 216 18.31 -15.59 -3.29
CA ASP A 216 18.18 -14.32 -4.00
C ASP A 216 19.49 -13.89 -4.69
N THR A 217 20.64 -14.26 -4.11
CA THR A 217 21.97 -13.81 -4.55
C THR A 217 22.72 -14.86 -5.36
N ASP A 218 22.61 -16.13 -4.96
CA ASP A 218 23.21 -17.30 -5.59
C ASP A 218 22.24 -18.50 -5.52
N PRO A 219 21.22 -18.53 -6.40
CA PRO A 219 20.28 -19.64 -6.47
C PRO A 219 20.94 -20.98 -6.80
N GLU A 220 22.09 -20.99 -7.48
CA GLU A 220 22.81 -22.23 -7.80
C GLU A 220 23.48 -22.82 -6.55
N ALA A 221 24.13 -21.99 -5.72
CA ALA A 221 24.62 -22.41 -4.42
C ALA A 221 23.49 -22.87 -3.50
N ALA A 222 22.35 -22.17 -3.52
CA ALA A 222 21.16 -22.57 -2.78
C ALA A 222 20.65 -23.96 -3.21
N ALA A 223 20.61 -24.24 -4.51
CA ALA A 223 20.22 -25.53 -5.06
C ALA A 223 21.21 -26.64 -4.68
N ALA A 224 22.53 -26.38 -4.78
CA ALA A 224 23.55 -27.33 -4.37
C ALA A 224 23.46 -27.65 -2.86
N TYR A 225 23.19 -26.65 -2.02
CA TYR A 225 22.99 -26.84 -0.59
C TYR A 225 21.73 -27.66 -0.31
N PHE A 226 20.61 -27.35 -0.99
CA PHE A 226 19.37 -28.11 -0.85
C PHE A 226 19.58 -29.59 -1.17
N GLU A 227 20.21 -29.90 -2.30
CA GLU A 227 20.45 -31.29 -2.73
C GLU A 227 21.25 -32.10 -1.70
N GLN A 228 22.22 -31.48 -1.02
CA GLN A 228 23.03 -32.13 0.01
C GLN A 228 22.29 -32.35 1.33
N ASN A 229 21.24 -31.57 1.61
CA ASN A 229 20.60 -31.52 2.93
C ASN A 229 19.11 -31.88 2.91
N LYS A 230 18.51 -32.10 1.73
CA LYS A 230 17.07 -32.33 1.57
C LYS A 230 16.54 -33.49 2.41
N ASP A 231 17.33 -34.54 2.65
CA ASP A 231 16.91 -35.69 3.46
C ASP A 231 16.74 -35.38 4.95
N GLN A 232 17.27 -34.24 5.42
CA GLN A 232 17.04 -33.71 6.77
C GLN A 232 15.85 -32.74 6.81
N MET A 233 15.04 -32.70 5.75
CA MET A 233 13.85 -31.86 5.66
C MET A 233 12.57 -32.71 5.53
N THR A 234 11.46 -32.19 6.04
CA THR A 234 10.14 -32.80 5.81
C THR A 234 9.82 -32.88 4.32
N ALA A 235 9.02 -33.87 3.92
CA ALA A 235 8.62 -34.05 2.52
C ALA A 235 7.93 -32.80 1.93
N ALA A 236 7.01 -32.20 2.67
CA ALA A 236 6.32 -30.97 2.24
C ALA A 236 7.29 -29.79 2.07
N ALA A 237 8.28 -29.66 2.96
CA ALA A 237 9.28 -28.60 2.82
C ALA A 237 10.21 -28.86 1.63
N ARG A 238 10.61 -30.11 1.37
CA ARG A 238 11.41 -30.48 0.18
C ARG A 238 10.74 -30.06 -1.11
N GLU A 239 9.49 -30.46 -1.32
CA GLU A 239 8.73 -30.13 -2.52
C GLU A 239 8.61 -28.61 -2.71
N LYS A 240 8.23 -27.88 -1.66
CA LYS A 240 8.13 -26.42 -1.70
C LYS A 240 9.47 -25.75 -2.04
N THR A 241 10.57 -26.25 -1.47
CA THR A 241 11.90 -25.68 -1.64
C THR A 241 12.43 -25.95 -3.05
N GLN A 242 12.20 -27.16 -3.56
CA GLN A 242 12.56 -27.54 -4.92
C GLN A 242 11.87 -26.64 -5.96
N ASN A 243 10.54 -26.47 -5.86
CA ASN A 243 9.80 -25.62 -6.79
C ASN A 243 10.28 -24.15 -6.77
N LEU A 244 10.61 -23.65 -5.58
CA LEU A 244 11.14 -22.29 -5.41
C LEU A 244 12.51 -22.16 -6.09
N LEU A 245 13.41 -23.12 -5.88
CA LEU A 245 14.73 -23.14 -6.49
C LEU A 245 14.65 -23.23 -8.01
N GLU A 246 13.82 -24.13 -8.55
CA GLU A 246 13.61 -24.26 -10.00
C GLU A 246 13.17 -22.92 -10.62
N THR A 247 12.26 -22.21 -9.95
CA THR A 247 11.77 -20.90 -10.40
C THR A 247 12.87 -19.83 -10.38
N GLU A 248 13.60 -19.70 -9.27
CA GLU A 248 14.63 -18.66 -9.13
C GLU A 248 15.88 -18.95 -9.99
N THR A 249 16.30 -20.20 -10.09
CA THR A 249 17.39 -20.60 -10.99
C THR A 249 17.02 -20.34 -12.45
N LEU A 250 15.78 -20.65 -12.88
CA LEU A 250 15.30 -20.33 -14.22
C LEU A 250 15.32 -18.82 -14.48
N ARG A 251 14.88 -18.00 -13.52
CA ARG A 251 14.90 -16.54 -13.62
C ARG A 251 16.31 -16.00 -13.80
N VAL A 252 17.27 -16.41 -12.97
CA VAL A 252 18.66 -15.92 -13.05
C VAL A 252 19.34 -16.39 -14.33
N ARG A 253 19.22 -17.67 -14.69
CA ARG A 253 19.81 -18.22 -15.92
C ARG A 253 19.25 -17.57 -17.17
N SER A 254 17.95 -17.31 -17.20
CA SER A 254 17.31 -16.67 -18.36
C SER A 254 17.72 -15.21 -18.51
N GLN A 255 17.89 -14.48 -17.41
CA GLN A 255 18.44 -13.11 -17.43
C GLN A 255 19.87 -13.10 -17.96
N ALA A 256 20.77 -13.89 -17.38
CA ALA A 256 22.17 -13.94 -17.80
C ALA A 256 22.32 -14.35 -19.28
N SER A 257 21.52 -15.32 -19.73
CA SER A 257 21.53 -15.77 -21.13
C SER A 257 21.01 -14.68 -22.07
N ALA A 258 19.92 -13.98 -21.72
CA ALA A 258 19.41 -12.86 -22.49
C ALA A 258 20.44 -11.71 -22.58
N ASP A 259 21.09 -11.36 -21.47
CA ASP A 259 22.15 -10.34 -21.40
C ASP A 259 23.33 -10.70 -22.33
N SER A 260 23.78 -11.95 -22.25
CA SER A 260 24.85 -12.46 -23.09
C SER A 260 24.48 -12.45 -24.57
N LEU A 261 23.23 -12.70 -24.94
CA LEU A 261 22.78 -12.64 -26.34
C LEU A 261 22.71 -11.19 -26.84
N MET A 262 22.20 -10.29 -26.02
CA MET A 262 22.09 -8.86 -26.36
C MET A 262 23.47 -8.19 -26.52
N SER A 263 24.49 -8.66 -25.81
CA SER A 263 25.85 -8.12 -25.90
C SER A 263 26.63 -8.55 -27.16
N LEU A 264 26.14 -9.52 -27.92
CA LEU A 264 26.78 -9.98 -29.17
C LEU A 264 26.69 -8.97 -30.32
N GLY A 265 25.88 -7.92 -30.19
CA GLY A 265 25.72 -6.90 -31.23
C GLY A 265 25.02 -7.39 -32.50
N LEU A 266 24.35 -8.54 -32.44
CA LEU A 266 23.59 -9.11 -33.55
C LEU A 266 22.33 -8.30 -33.85
N ASP A 267 21.80 -8.44 -35.06
CA ASP A 267 20.48 -7.89 -35.38
C ASP A 267 19.35 -8.63 -34.61
N ALA A 268 18.14 -8.07 -34.64
CA ALA A 268 17.00 -8.60 -33.89
C ALA A 268 16.64 -10.05 -34.28
N GLU A 269 16.68 -10.37 -35.57
CA GLU A 269 16.30 -11.69 -36.08
C GLU A 269 17.35 -12.74 -35.72
N GLN A 270 18.63 -12.38 -35.86
CA GLN A 270 19.77 -13.21 -35.46
C GLN A 270 19.76 -13.48 -33.94
N THR A 271 19.55 -12.46 -33.11
CA THR A 271 19.48 -12.61 -31.65
C THR A 271 18.37 -13.58 -31.24
N ILE A 272 17.18 -13.46 -31.83
CA ILE A 272 16.05 -14.38 -31.55
C ILE A 272 16.35 -15.81 -32.05
N ARG A 273 16.96 -15.95 -33.23
CA ARG A 273 17.38 -17.28 -33.73
C ARG A 273 18.36 -17.95 -32.77
N GLN A 274 19.34 -17.20 -32.25
CA GLN A 274 20.29 -17.73 -31.27
C GLN A 274 19.62 -18.10 -29.94
N ALA A 275 18.71 -17.26 -29.44
CA ALA A 275 17.91 -17.58 -28.24
C ALA A 275 17.13 -18.90 -28.40
N ARG A 276 16.62 -19.20 -29.59
CA ARG A 276 15.86 -20.44 -29.89
C ARG A 276 16.72 -21.70 -29.95
N GLN A 277 18.05 -21.59 -29.97
CA GLN A 277 18.97 -22.73 -29.97
C GLN A 277 19.23 -23.28 -28.56
N ILE A 278 18.72 -22.63 -27.51
CA ILE A 278 18.80 -23.14 -26.13
C ILE A 278 18.03 -24.46 -26.02
N GLU A 279 18.73 -25.51 -25.55
CA GLU A 279 18.20 -26.88 -25.48
C GLU A 279 17.07 -27.04 -24.45
N ASP A 280 17.27 -26.49 -23.26
CA ASP A 280 16.27 -26.50 -22.18
C ASP A 280 15.05 -25.66 -22.60
N ALA A 281 13.89 -26.31 -22.70
CA ALA A 281 12.68 -25.69 -23.23
C ALA A 281 12.17 -24.54 -22.35
N ALA A 282 12.18 -24.70 -21.03
CA ALA A 282 11.71 -23.67 -20.11
C ALA A 282 12.65 -22.45 -20.12
N LEU A 283 13.96 -22.71 -20.12
CA LEU A 283 14.97 -21.65 -20.24
C LEU A 283 14.86 -20.93 -21.57
N ARG A 284 14.73 -21.66 -22.68
CA ARG A 284 14.60 -21.09 -24.02
C ARG A 284 13.41 -20.15 -24.11
N ASP A 285 12.24 -20.58 -23.65
CA ASP A 285 11.01 -19.79 -23.78
C ASP A 285 11.11 -18.48 -22.98
N GLU A 286 11.66 -18.54 -21.76
CA GLU A 286 11.90 -17.35 -20.92
C GLU A 286 12.96 -16.42 -21.52
N VAL A 287 14.07 -16.96 -22.05
CA VAL A 287 15.11 -16.17 -22.71
C VAL A 287 14.56 -15.47 -23.96
N VAL A 288 13.79 -16.18 -24.80
CA VAL A 288 13.16 -15.60 -25.99
C VAL A 288 12.22 -14.46 -25.61
N SER A 289 11.42 -14.62 -24.55
CA SER A 289 10.53 -13.58 -24.03
C SER A 289 11.32 -12.33 -23.63
N ARG A 290 12.37 -12.49 -22.81
CA ARG A 290 13.23 -11.40 -22.34
C ARG A 290 13.96 -10.69 -23.47
N VAL A 291 14.51 -11.44 -24.42
CA VAL A 291 15.19 -10.88 -25.60
C VAL A 291 14.24 -10.02 -26.42
N LYS A 292 13.02 -10.47 -26.68
CA LYS A 292 12.01 -9.67 -27.38
C LYS A 292 11.71 -8.36 -26.64
N ALA A 293 11.45 -8.44 -25.34
CA ALA A 293 11.16 -7.26 -24.52
C ALA A 293 12.29 -6.21 -24.59
N ARG A 294 13.55 -6.65 -24.53
CA ARG A 294 14.73 -5.76 -24.63
C ARG A 294 14.92 -5.17 -26.02
N LEU A 295 14.63 -5.95 -27.07
CA LEU A 295 14.67 -5.45 -28.45
C LEU A 295 13.58 -4.39 -28.66
N ASP A 296 12.38 -4.62 -28.11
CA ASP A 296 11.27 -3.67 -28.17
C ASP A 296 11.59 -2.38 -27.38
N GLU A 297 12.20 -2.50 -26.19
CA GLU A 297 12.73 -1.37 -25.44
C GLU A 297 13.76 -0.59 -26.28
N ARG A 298 14.77 -1.27 -26.84
CA ARG A 298 15.80 -0.63 -27.66
C ARG A 298 15.20 0.08 -28.89
N ALA A 299 14.24 -0.54 -29.56
CA ALA A 299 13.55 0.07 -30.68
C ALA A 299 12.73 1.29 -30.27
N THR A 300 12.10 1.24 -29.10
CA THR A 300 11.35 2.35 -28.50
C THR A 300 12.28 3.52 -28.19
N PHE A 301 13.40 3.28 -27.50
CA PHE A 301 14.40 4.30 -27.21
C PHE A 301 14.93 4.96 -28.50
N ALA A 302 15.28 4.16 -29.52
CA ALA A 302 15.77 4.69 -30.79
C ALA A 302 14.73 5.58 -31.51
N LYS A 303 13.44 5.23 -31.45
CA LYS A 303 12.37 6.07 -32.01
C LYS A 303 12.22 7.39 -31.26
N THR A 304 12.23 7.35 -29.93
CA THR A 304 12.15 8.57 -29.09
C THR A 304 13.33 9.50 -29.35
N GLU A 305 14.55 8.96 -29.42
CA GLU A 305 15.75 9.75 -29.78
C GLU A 305 15.62 10.37 -31.17
N ARG A 306 15.14 9.61 -32.18
CA ARG A 306 14.93 10.12 -33.53
C ARG A 306 13.88 11.24 -33.56
N ALA A 307 12.77 11.09 -32.83
CA ALA A 307 11.73 12.12 -32.72
C ALA A 307 12.26 13.39 -32.01
N GLY A 308 13.09 13.24 -30.98
CA GLY A 308 13.81 14.35 -30.35
C GLY A 308 14.72 15.12 -31.32
N LEU A 309 15.50 14.38 -32.13
CA LEU A 309 16.33 14.97 -33.19
C LEU A 309 15.49 15.76 -34.20
N MET A 310 14.34 15.21 -34.64
CA MET A 310 13.45 15.91 -35.57
C MET A 310 12.92 17.23 -34.99
N ARG A 311 12.55 17.25 -33.70
CA ARG A 311 12.13 18.48 -33.00
C ARG A 311 13.26 19.51 -32.97
N GLN A 312 14.47 19.09 -32.63
CA GLN A 312 15.64 19.96 -32.60
C GLN A 312 15.90 20.62 -33.97
N VAL A 313 15.75 19.88 -35.07
CA VAL A 313 15.88 20.44 -36.43
C VAL A 313 14.82 21.49 -36.72
N ALA A 314 13.57 21.25 -36.29
CA ALA A 314 12.49 22.22 -36.45
C ALA A 314 12.74 23.51 -35.65
N ASP A 315 13.22 23.39 -34.41
CA ASP A 315 13.56 24.54 -33.55
C ASP A 315 14.64 25.42 -34.22
N TYR A 316 15.69 24.82 -34.80
CA TYR A 316 16.71 25.56 -35.57
C TYR A 316 16.09 26.29 -36.78
N ILE A 317 15.19 25.65 -37.51
CA ILE A 317 14.53 26.29 -38.65
C ILE A 317 13.62 27.43 -38.21
N ASP A 318 12.94 27.29 -37.08
CA ASP A 318 12.08 28.35 -36.52
C ASP A 318 12.88 29.56 -36.02
N GLU A 319 14.06 29.32 -35.42
CA GLU A 319 14.96 30.37 -34.95
C GLU A 319 15.62 31.13 -36.11
N PHE A 320 16.13 30.41 -37.11
CA PHE A 320 16.94 31.00 -38.18
C PHE A 320 16.15 31.26 -39.48
N GLY A 321 14.91 30.77 -39.58
CA GLY A 321 14.04 30.93 -40.76
C GLY A 321 14.47 30.14 -42.00
N THR A 322 15.54 29.35 -41.93
CA THR A 322 16.11 28.58 -43.04
C THR A 322 16.73 27.28 -42.55
N VAL A 323 16.77 26.27 -43.44
CA VAL A 323 17.50 25.02 -43.17
C VAL A 323 19.01 25.22 -43.03
N ASP A 324 19.55 26.32 -43.55
CA ASP A 324 20.98 26.64 -43.45
C ASP A 324 21.41 26.98 -42.01
N GLY A 325 20.46 27.27 -41.12
CA GLY A 325 20.69 27.43 -39.68
C GLY A 325 20.84 26.11 -38.92
N VAL A 326 20.52 24.97 -39.54
CA VAL A 326 20.68 23.65 -38.91
C VAL A 326 22.15 23.22 -38.96
N PRO A 327 22.78 22.81 -37.84
CA PRO A 327 24.16 22.33 -37.84
C PRO A 327 24.40 21.21 -38.86
N ALA A 328 25.51 21.30 -39.61
CA ALA A 328 25.81 20.38 -40.71
C ALA A 328 25.84 18.90 -40.27
N GLU A 329 26.34 18.62 -39.06
CA GLU A 329 26.34 17.30 -38.43
C GLU A 329 24.91 16.72 -38.37
N ILE A 330 23.99 17.48 -37.76
CA ILE A 330 22.58 17.11 -37.61
C ILE A 330 21.93 16.98 -38.98
N TRP A 331 22.11 17.96 -39.87
CA TRP A 331 21.51 17.94 -41.21
C TRP A 331 21.98 16.73 -42.03
N SER A 332 23.26 16.35 -41.91
CA SER A 332 23.82 15.19 -42.59
C SER A 332 23.29 13.85 -42.06
N SER A 333 22.82 13.80 -40.80
CA SER A 333 22.22 12.61 -40.19
C SER A 333 20.76 12.35 -40.62
N LEU A 334 20.13 13.32 -41.29
CA LEU A 334 18.78 13.19 -41.83
C LEU A 334 18.79 12.44 -43.16
N SER A 335 17.78 11.60 -43.38
CA SER A 335 17.48 10.98 -44.66
C SER A 335 17.07 12.02 -45.71
N VAL A 336 17.07 11.60 -46.97
CA VAL A 336 16.64 12.45 -48.10
C VAL A 336 15.20 12.94 -47.91
N SER A 337 14.31 12.07 -47.42
CA SER A 337 12.89 12.40 -47.19
C SER A 337 12.71 13.40 -46.04
N GLU A 338 13.40 13.20 -44.92
CA GLU A 338 13.36 14.14 -43.78
C GLU A 338 13.90 15.52 -44.20
N ARG A 339 15.05 15.58 -44.89
CA ARG A 339 15.59 16.84 -45.41
C ARG A 339 14.63 17.54 -46.36
N SER A 340 13.94 16.79 -47.22
CA SER A 340 12.93 17.36 -48.12
C SER A 340 11.75 17.96 -47.35
N SER A 341 11.30 17.28 -46.30
CA SER A 341 10.20 17.73 -45.45
C SER A 341 10.57 19.00 -44.67
N PHE A 342 11.79 19.06 -44.15
CA PHE A 342 12.30 20.26 -43.47
C PHE A 342 12.60 21.43 -44.42
N ARG A 343 13.04 21.17 -45.66
CA ARG A 343 13.15 22.23 -46.68
C ARG A 343 11.79 22.81 -47.04
N ALA A 344 10.78 21.94 -47.18
CA ALA A 344 9.41 22.40 -47.36
C ALA A 344 8.97 23.25 -46.16
N TYR A 345 9.18 22.75 -44.94
CA TYR A 345 8.87 23.48 -43.70
C TYR A 345 9.54 24.87 -43.62
N ALA A 346 10.83 24.97 -43.92
CA ALA A 346 11.55 26.26 -43.93
C ALA A 346 11.03 27.21 -45.02
N LYS A 347 10.68 26.68 -46.20
CA LYS A 347 10.13 27.46 -47.31
C LYS A 347 8.72 28.00 -47.01
N LYS A 348 7.97 27.38 -46.10
CA LYS A 348 6.62 27.82 -45.66
C LYS A 348 6.61 29.16 -44.90
N GLY A 349 7.74 29.85 -44.77
CA GLY A 349 7.84 31.17 -44.12
C GLY A 349 7.04 32.31 -44.77
N SER A 350 6.26 32.09 -45.83
CA SER A 350 5.47 33.14 -46.50
C SER A 350 4.18 32.70 -47.24
N GLU A 351 3.76 31.43 -47.21
CA GLU A 351 2.52 30.97 -47.86
C GLU A 351 1.65 30.20 -46.86
N ASP A 352 0.44 30.70 -46.60
CA ASP A 352 -0.60 30.04 -45.81
C ASP A 352 -1.05 28.78 -46.55
N ILE A 353 -0.51 27.63 -46.14
CA ILE A 353 -1.07 26.34 -46.51
C ILE A 353 -2.24 26.09 -45.58
N ASP A 354 -3.43 25.86 -46.15
CA ASP A 354 -4.58 25.38 -45.40
C ASP A 354 -4.19 24.11 -44.64
N THR A 355 -4.27 24.18 -43.32
CA THR A 355 -4.03 23.03 -42.45
C THR A 355 -4.94 21.88 -42.87
N ASP A 356 -4.35 20.72 -43.12
CA ASP A 356 -5.08 19.46 -43.19
C ASP A 356 -5.59 19.12 -41.78
N TRP A 357 -6.80 19.61 -41.49
CA TRP A 357 -7.43 19.45 -40.18
C TRP A 357 -7.66 17.98 -39.82
N ASN A 358 -7.75 17.07 -40.80
CA ASN A 358 -7.80 15.63 -40.53
C ASN A 358 -6.47 15.12 -40.00
N ALA A 359 -5.35 15.51 -40.61
CA ALA A 359 -4.02 15.14 -40.14
C ALA A 359 -3.73 15.71 -38.74
N TYR A 360 -4.13 16.96 -38.49
CA TYR A 360 -4.02 17.58 -37.17
C TYR A 360 -4.87 16.87 -36.11
N TYR A 361 -6.12 16.54 -36.45
CA TYR A 361 -7.02 15.79 -35.57
C TYR A 361 -6.48 14.39 -35.25
N GLU A 362 -5.94 13.67 -36.24
CA GLU A 362 -5.34 12.35 -36.02
C GLU A 362 -4.18 12.41 -35.01
N LEU A 363 -3.32 13.42 -35.11
CA LEU A 363 -2.22 13.62 -34.17
C LEU A 363 -2.72 13.98 -32.76
N SER A 364 -3.73 14.85 -32.68
CA SER A 364 -4.39 15.18 -31.41
C SER A 364 -5.05 13.96 -30.75
N GLN A 365 -5.74 13.12 -31.52
CA GLN A 365 -6.30 11.86 -31.05
C GLN A 365 -5.22 10.84 -30.66
N MET A 366 -4.11 10.79 -31.38
CA MET A 366 -2.99 9.93 -31.04
C MET A 366 -2.37 10.36 -29.70
N LYS A 367 -2.14 11.67 -29.49
CA LYS A 367 -1.72 12.24 -28.20
C LYS A 367 -2.67 11.83 -27.08
N ALA A 368 -3.97 11.96 -27.31
CA ALA A 368 -5.01 11.71 -26.31
C ALA A 368 -5.17 10.23 -25.94
N ASN A 369 -5.21 9.36 -26.95
CA ASN A 369 -5.61 7.96 -26.77
C ASN A 369 -4.40 7.02 -26.69
N ASN A 370 -3.28 7.39 -27.31
CA ASN A 370 -2.05 6.60 -27.35
C ASN A 370 -0.81 7.49 -27.17
N PRO A 371 -0.66 8.18 -26.02
CA PRO A 371 0.40 9.18 -25.82
C PRO A 371 1.81 8.63 -26.03
N GLY A 372 2.05 7.36 -25.66
CA GLY A 372 3.34 6.70 -25.93
C GLY A 372 3.61 6.47 -27.41
N GLN A 373 2.57 6.17 -28.22
CA GLN A 373 2.70 6.07 -29.66
C GLN A 373 2.92 7.46 -30.29
N PHE A 374 2.18 8.46 -29.83
CA PHE A 374 2.35 9.83 -30.29
C PHE A 374 3.75 10.37 -29.99
N LEU A 375 4.31 10.10 -28.80
CA LEU A 375 5.68 10.47 -28.44
C LEU A 375 6.73 9.88 -29.41
N GLN A 376 6.46 8.69 -29.95
CA GLN A 376 7.33 8.00 -30.91
C GLN A 376 7.02 8.34 -32.37
N GLU A 377 5.99 9.14 -32.64
CA GLU A 377 5.55 9.44 -34.01
C GLU A 377 6.52 10.42 -34.68
N ASP A 378 6.88 10.11 -35.92
CA ASP A 378 7.74 10.96 -36.73
C ASP A 378 6.91 12.12 -37.32
N LEU A 379 6.97 13.28 -36.66
CA LEU A 379 6.24 14.47 -37.06
C LEU A 379 6.71 15.06 -38.41
N SER A 380 7.88 14.68 -38.91
CA SER A 380 8.41 15.20 -40.18
C SER A 380 7.45 14.93 -41.36
N LYS A 381 6.72 13.81 -41.29
CA LYS A 381 5.70 13.39 -42.27
C LYS A 381 4.50 14.33 -42.36
N TYR A 382 4.25 15.12 -41.31
CA TYR A 382 3.09 16.00 -41.19
C TYR A 382 3.46 17.46 -41.43
N LEU A 383 4.76 17.82 -41.43
CA LEU A 383 5.23 19.19 -41.68
C LEU A 383 4.70 19.77 -42.99
N GLY A 384 4.52 18.94 -44.02
CA GLY A 384 3.96 19.34 -45.31
C GLY A 384 2.45 19.62 -45.29
N LYS A 385 1.72 19.04 -44.34
CA LYS A 385 0.25 19.04 -44.27
C LYS A 385 -0.34 20.02 -43.26
N LEU A 386 0.48 20.49 -42.33
CA LEU A 386 0.06 21.38 -41.26
C LEU A 386 0.52 22.81 -41.52
N GLY A 387 -0.30 23.77 -41.09
CA GLY A 387 0.06 25.18 -40.95
C GLY A 387 1.11 25.37 -39.86
N LYS A 388 1.79 26.52 -39.88
CA LYS A 388 2.93 26.79 -38.99
C LYS A 388 2.55 26.79 -37.51
N ALA A 389 1.36 27.32 -37.18
CA ALA A 389 0.85 27.31 -35.81
C ALA A 389 0.61 25.88 -35.32
N GLU A 390 -0.01 25.05 -36.15
CA GLU A 390 -0.33 23.67 -35.82
C GLU A 390 0.90 22.78 -35.71
N VAL A 391 1.91 22.97 -36.57
CA VAL A 391 3.20 22.27 -36.43
C VAL A 391 3.82 22.56 -35.05
N LYS A 392 3.89 23.83 -34.66
CA LYS A 392 4.45 24.23 -33.38
C LYS A 392 3.70 23.61 -32.20
N GLN A 393 2.39 23.59 -32.29
CA GLN A 393 1.53 23.03 -31.25
C GLN A 393 1.69 21.50 -31.13
N VAL A 394 1.73 20.78 -32.24
CA VAL A 394 1.96 19.33 -32.22
C VAL A 394 3.34 18.99 -31.66
N MET A 395 4.37 19.79 -32.00
CA MET A 395 5.71 19.62 -31.43
C MET A 395 5.77 19.92 -29.94
N SER A 396 5.04 20.95 -29.48
CA SER A 396 4.95 21.27 -28.06
C SER A 396 4.30 20.12 -27.28
N TRP A 397 3.26 19.49 -27.84
CA TRP A 397 2.64 18.31 -27.23
C TRP A 397 3.59 17.14 -27.05
N GLN A 398 4.44 16.83 -28.05
CA GLN A 398 5.45 15.79 -27.89
C GLN A 398 6.49 16.17 -26.84
N ARG A 399 6.91 17.44 -26.78
CA ARG A 399 7.85 17.94 -25.77
C ARG A 399 7.29 17.82 -24.35
N GLU A 400 6.05 18.23 -24.15
CA GLU A 400 5.34 18.08 -22.87
C GLU A 400 5.28 16.61 -22.42
N LEU A 401 5.02 15.67 -23.34
CA LEU A 401 4.93 14.24 -23.02
C LEU A 401 6.30 13.64 -22.68
N ASP A 402 7.36 14.07 -23.36
CA ASP A 402 8.74 13.66 -23.11
C ASP A 402 9.23 14.13 -21.73
N GLU A 403 9.03 15.41 -21.41
CA GLU A 403 9.38 16.02 -20.13
C GLU A 403 8.52 15.49 -18.96
N ALA A 404 7.28 15.13 -19.24
CA ALA A 404 6.32 14.64 -18.26
C ALA A 404 6.67 13.27 -17.66
N GLY A 405 7.46 12.46 -18.36
CA GLY A 405 7.65 11.03 -18.10
C GLY A 405 6.35 10.24 -18.21
N SER A 406 6.33 9.18 -19.04
CA SER A 406 5.18 8.27 -19.22
C SER A 406 4.65 7.78 -17.86
N SER A 407 3.62 8.43 -17.34
CA SER A 407 2.98 8.10 -16.06
C SER A 407 1.48 8.02 -16.29
N ALA A 408 0.95 6.80 -16.15
CA ALA A 408 -0.42 6.40 -16.41
C ALA A 408 -1.52 7.24 -15.68
N GLY A 409 -1.13 8.10 -14.73
CA GLY A 409 -2.05 9.04 -14.08
C GLY A 409 -2.41 10.28 -14.91
N LYS A 410 -1.58 10.68 -15.89
CA LYS A 410 -1.86 11.81 -16.80
C LYS A 410 -2.84 11.44 -17.91
N ASP A 411 -2.89 10.16 -18.30
CA ASP A 411 -3.75 9.65 -19.37
C ASP A 411 -5.25 9.77 -19.02
N SER A 412 -5.62 9.46 -17.78
CA SER A 412 -7.01 9.58 -17.27
C SER A 412 -7.52 11.03 -17.28
N TRP A 413 -6.64 11.98 -16.96
CA TRP A 413 -6.97 13.40 -16.93
C TRP A 413 -7.14 13.98 -18.35
N LEU A 414 -6.27 13.60 -19.29
CA LEU A 414 -6.39 14.01 -20.69
C LEU A 414 -7.67 13.44 -21.33
N GLN A 415 -8.04 12.19 -21.03
CA GLN A 415 -9.32 11.62 -21.45
C GLN A 415 -10.51 12.40 -20.88
N THR A 416 -10.45 12.78 -19.61
CA THR A 416 -11.50 13.59 -18.95
C THR A 416 -11.69 14.94 -19.63
N LYS A 417 -10.60 15.65 -19.95
CA LYS A 417 -10.66 16.93 -20.66
C LYS A 417 -11.33 16.80 -22.03
N ASN A 418 -10.92 15.80 -22.80
CA ASN A 418 -11.47 15.59 -24.15
C ASN A 418 -12.94 15.19 -24.10
N GLY A 419 -13.36 14.38 -23.11
CA GLY A 419 -14.76 14.06 -22.89
C GLY A 419 -15.59 15.32 -22.67
N VAL A 420 -15.18 16.19 -21.75
CA VAL A 420 -15.88 17.44 -21.42
C VAL A 420 -16.01 18.36 -22.65
N VAL A 421 -14.94 18.54 -23.41
CA VAL A 421 -14.94 19.42 -24.60
C VAL A 421 -15.79 18.84 -25.73
N ASN A 422 -15.75 17.52 -25.94
CA ASN A 422 -16.57 16.86 -26.96
C ASN A 422 -18.05 16.85 -26.59
N ASP A 423 -18.39 16.70 -25.31
CA ASP A 423 -19.77 16.82 -24.81
C ASP A 423 -20.33 18.22 -25.09
N ALA A 424 -19.52 19.26 -24.88
CA ALA A 424 -19.90 20.64 -25.18
C ALA A 424 -20.10 20.88 -26.68
N LEU A 425 -19.19 20.38 -27.54
CA LEU A 425 -19.36 20.43 -29.00
C LEU A 425 -20.64 19.73 -29.46
N THR A 426 -20.91 18.55 -28.89
CA THR A 426 -22.14 17.79 -29.18
C THR A 426 -23.38 18.56 -28.75
N THR A 427 -23.34 19.22 -27.59
CA THR A 427 -24.45 20.03 -27.05
C THR A 427 -24.74 21.24 -27.93
N MET A 428 -23.70 21.88 -28.46
CA MET A 428 -23.83 22.99 -29.43
C MET A 428 -24.23 22.53 -30.83
N GLY A 429 -24.30 21.22 -31.09
CA GLY A 429 -24.60 20.66 -32.42
C GLY A 429 -23.47 20.82 -33.43
N ILE A 430 -22.23 21.05 -32.96
CA ILE A 430 -21.06 21.22 -33.82
C ILE A 430 -20.47 19.84 -34.15
N GLU A 431 -20.47 19.46 -35.43
CA GLU A 431 -19.86 18.21 -35.87
C GLU A 431 -18.33 18.25 -35.76
N TYR A 432 -17.71 17.17 -35.30
CA TYR A 432 -16.27 17.05 -35.17
C TYR A 432 -15.75 15.67 -35.58
N GLY A 433 -14.48 15.59 -35.97
CA GLY A 433 -13.83 14.34 -36.39
C GLY A 433 -13.89 14.11 -37.91
N LYS A 434 -13.56 12.89 -38.36
CA LYS A 434 -13.27 12.58 -39.77
C LYS A 434 -14.44 12.77 -40.75
N SER A 435 -15.67 12.87 -40.24
CA SER A 435 -16.88 13.05 -41.04
C SER A 435 -17.42 14.48 -41.04
N ALA A 436 -16.85 15.38 -40.23
CA ALA A 436 -17.27 16.76 -40.16
C ALA A 436 -16.94 17.50 -41.47
N ASP A 437 -17.85 18.36 -41.91
CA ASP A 437 -17.56 19.29 -43.00
C ASP A 437 -16.51 20.35 -42.57
N PRO A 438 -15.86 21.04 -43.53
CA PRO A 438 -14.79 21.98 -43.22
C PRO A 438 -15.16 23.12 -42.26
N ASP A 439 -16.39 23.62 -42.32
CA ASP A 439 -16.84 24.74 -41.48
C ASP A 439 -17.10 24.26 -40.05
N SER A 440 -17.77 23.11 -39.89
CA SER A 440 -17.95 22.45 -38.58
C SER A 440 -16.62 22.05 -37.95
N ALA A 441 -15.69 21.53 -38.75
CA ALA A 441 -14.34 21.17 -38.29
C ALA A 441 -13.55 22.40 -37.80
N LYS A 442 -13.69 23.53 -38.51
CA LYS A 442 -13.10 24.82 -38.10
C LYS A 442 -13.73 25.32 -36.81
N GLN A 443 -15.06 25.35 -36.71
CA GLN A 443 -15.77 25.80 -35.52
C GLN A 443 -15.40 24.95 -34.28
N ALA A 444 -15.28 23.63 -34.46
CA ALA A 444 -14.82 22.72 -33.42
C ALA A 444 -13.36 22.94 -33.03
N SER A 445 -12.51 23.40 -33.94
CA SER A 445 -11.13 23.78 -33.67
C SER A 445 -11.05 25.11 -32.92
N ASP A 446 -11.81 26.11 -33.35
CA ASP A 446 -11.89 27.43 -32.73
C ASP A 446 -12.37 27.32 -31.26
N PHE A 447 -13.40 26.51 -31.01
CA PHE A 447 -13.85 26.22 -29.65
C PHE A 447 -12.77 25.56 -28.78
N ARG A 448 -12.07 24.55 -29.32
CA ARG A 448 -10.95 23.88 -28.61
C ARG A 448 -9.81 24.87 -28.34
N GLY A 449 -9.50 25.76 -29.27
CA GLY A 449 -8.51 26.82 -29.11
C GLY A 449 -8.89 27.79 -28.00
N ALA A 450 -10.15 28.22 -27.95
CA ALA A 450 -10.66 29.08 -26.87
C ALA A 450 -10.55 28.40 -25.50
N VAL A 451 -10.94 27.11 -25.39
CA VAL A 451 -10.78 26.34 -24.15
C VAL A 451 -9.33 26.29 -23.69
N GLU A 452 -8.38 26.00 -24.59
CA GLU A 452 -6.96 25.95 -24.25
C GLU A 452 -6.41 27.34 -23.87
N ASN A 453 -6.85 28.42 -24.53
CA ASN A 453 -6.47 29.78 -24.17
C ASN A 453 -6.91 30.15 -22.74
N HIS A 454 -8.18 29.85 -22.40
CA HIS A 454 -8.70 30.10 -21.04
C HIS A 454 -8.03 29.20 -20.00
N LEU A 455 -7.71 27.96 -20.34
CA LEU A 455 -6.92 27.07 -19.48
C LEU A 455 -5.50 27.62 -19.24
N ALA A 456 -4.84 28.15 -20.26
CA ALA A 456 -3.51 28.77 -20.14
C ALA A 456 -3.55 30.02 -19.24
N LEU A 457 -4.56 30.88 -19.40
CA LEU A 457 -4.79 32.03 -18.52
C LEU A 457 -5.04 31.60 -17.08
N TRP A 458 -5.83 30.54 -16.87
CA TRP A 458 -6.05 29.97 -15.54
C TRP A 458 -4.74 29.50 -14.90
N GLN A 459 -3.90 28.79 -15.66
CA GLN A 459 -2.59 28.29 -15.19
C GLN A 459 -1.61 29.42 -14.88
N GLN A 460 -1.59 30.48 -15.69
CA GLN A 460 -0.78 31.67 -15.45
C GLN A 460 -1.16 32.35 -14.13
N ASN A 461 -2.46 32.41 -13.82
CA ASN A 461 -2.98 32.98 -12.58
C ASN A 461 -2.85 32.01 -11.38
N ASN A 462 -2.55 30.73 -11.63
CA ASN A 462 -2.44 29.67 -10.62
C ASN A 462 -1.15 28.85 -10.79
N PRO A 463 0.04 29.48 -10.67
CA PRO A 463 1.30 28.79 -10.92
C PRO A 463 1.49 27.59 -10.00
N GLY A 464 1.84 26.44 -10.59
CA GLY A 464 2.10 25.19 -9.86
C GLY A 464 0.85 24.43 -9.38
N LYS A 465 -0.37 24.90 -9.70
CA LYS A 465 -1.61 24.17 -9.40
C LYS A 465 -2.12 23.40 -10.61
N THR A 466 -2.77 22.26 -10.35
CA THR A 466 -3.52 21.50 -11.35
C THR A 466 -4.98 21.89 -11.26
N ILE A 467 -5.62 22.21 -12.40
CA ILE A 467 -7.04 22.56 -12.44
C ILE A 467 -7.89 21.35 -12.05
N ALA A 468 -8.91 21.57 -11.21
CA ALA A 468 -9.84 20.51 -10.84
C ALA A 468 -10.78 20.18 -12.03
N PRO A 469 -11.28 18.94 -12.16
CA PRO A 469 -12.21 18.56 -13.24
C PRO A 469 -13.45 19.46 -13.35
N ASP A 470 -14.05 19.81 -12.21
CA ASP A 470 -15.23 20.68 -12.19
C ASP A 470 -14.90 22.12 -12.59
N GLU A 471 -13.70 22.60 -12.25
CA GLU A 471 -13.24 23.93 -12.62
C GLU A 471 -12.92 24.01 -14.12
N PHE A 472 -12.35 22.95 -14.70
CA PHE A 472 -12.17 22.83 -16.14
C PHE A 472 -13.52 22.79 -16.87
N ARG A 473 -14.49 22.04 -16.36
CA ARG A 473 -15.84 22.00 -16.93
C ARG A 473 -16.50 23.38 -16.89
N ASN A 474 -16.34 24.15 -15.83
CA ASN A 474 -16.86 25.53 -15.78
C ASN A 474 -16.24 26.43 -16.87
N ILE A 475 -14.95 26.28 -17.18
CA ILE A 475 -14.31 27.01 -18.29
C ILE A 475 -14.98 26.65 -19.61
N VAL A 476 -15.18 25.36 -19.86
CA VAL A 476 -15.81 24.86 -21.09
C VAL A 476 -17.26 25.33 -21.19
N ASP A 477 -18.05 25.16 -20.12
CA ASP A 477 -19.47 25.54 -20.08
C ASP A 477 -19.64 27.05 -20.30
N ARG A 478 -18.78 27.88 -19.71
CA ARG A 478 -18.77 29.34 -19.90
C ARG A 478 -18.66 29.73 -21.37
N LEU A 479 -17.79 29.06 -22.12
CA LEU A 479 -17.56 29.35 -23.53
C LEU A 479 -18.76 28.99 -24.42
N THR A 480 -19.68 28.16 -23.93
CA THR A 480 -20.92 27.80 -24.63
C THR A 480 -22.08 28.75 -24.36
N ILE A 481 -21.94 29.69 -23.42
CA ILE A 481 -23.01 30.63 -23.07
C ILE A 481 -23.34 31.49 -24.28
N GLU A 482 -24.62 31.55 -24.65
CA GLU A 482 -25.11 32.40 -25.72
C GLU A 482 -25.06 33.87 -25.29
N VAL A 483 -24.39 34.70 -26.09
CA VAL A 483 -24.25 36.14 -25.89
C VAL A 483 -24.67 36.89 -27.13
N THR A 484 -25.03 38.15 -26.95
CA THR A 484 -25.55 39.02 -27.98
C THR A 484 -24.48 39.98 -28.46
N LEU A 485 -24.27 40.02 -29.77
CA LEU A 485 -23.42 41.00 -30.43
C LEU A 485 -24.31 42.06 -31.12
N PRO A 486 -24.24 43.34 -30.70
CA PRO A 486 -25.01 44.40 -31.32
C PRO A 486 -24.48 44.70 -32.73
N ASP A 487 -25.38 44.81 -33.70
CA ASP A 487 -25.01 45.16 -35.08
C ASP A 487 -25.11 46.67 -35.30
N SER A 488 -24.01 47.31 -35.68
CA SER A 488 -23.88 48.79 -35.77
C SER A 488 -24.48 49.41 -37.05
N GLY A 489 -25.29 48.67 -37.80
CA GLY A 489 -25.90 49.10 -39.05
C GLY A 489 -27.32 49.68 -38.92
N PHE A 490 -27.71 50.59 -39.84
CA PHE A 490 -29.01 51.32 -39.84
C PHE A 490 -30.28 50.42 -39.95
N MET A 491 -30.12 49.11 -40.18
CA MET A 491 -31.19 48.09 -40.12
C MET A 491 -30.68 46.75 -39.53
N GLY A 492 -29.67 46.79 -38.67
CA GLY A 492 -29.10 45.59 -38.05
C GLY A 492 -30.05 44.98 -37.01
N ARG A 493 -30.11 43.64 -36.95
CA ARG A 493 -30.68 42.91 -35.81
C ARG A 493 -29.53 42.31 -35.03
N ASP A 494 -29.60 42.42 -33.72
CA ASP A 494 -28.69 41.76 -32.79
C ASP A 494 -28.54 40.27 -33.14
N ARG A 495 -27.30 39.78 -33.05
CA ARG A 495 -26.97 38.38 -33.35
C ARG A 495 -26.56 37.66 -32.08
N SER A 496 -27.23 36.57 -31.77
CA SER A 496 -26.83 35.66 -30.71
C SER A 496 -25.82 34.64 -31.21
N MET A 497 -24.77 34.40 -30.43
CA MET A 497 -23.74 33.39 -30.71
C MET A 497 -23.07 32.93 -29.41
N PRO A 498 -22.43 31.75 -29.38
CA PRO A 498 -21.67 31.32 -28.21
C PRO A 498 -20.53 32.29 -27.87
N LEU A 499 -20.21 32.39 -26.58
CA LEU A 499 -19.18 33.31 -26.08
C LEU A 499 -17.82 33.13 -26.76
N PHE A 500 -17.41 31.90 -27.08
CA PHE A 500 -16.11 31.66 -27.73
C PHE A 500 -16.00 32.32 -29.13
N GLU A 501 -17.11 32.59 -29.80
CA GLU A 501 -17.12 33.29 -31.09
C GLU A 501 -17.17 34.81 -30.90
N ALA A 502 -17.82 35.28 -29.83
CA ALA A 502 -18.01 36.69 -29.54
C ALA A 502 -16.87 37.33 -28.73
N GLU A 503 -16.06 36.55 -28.00
CA GLU A 503 -15.13 37.05 -26.97
C GLU A 503 -14.07 38.02 -27.52
N SER A 504 -13.75 37.92 -28.81
CA SER A 504 -12.84 38.83 -29.51
C SER A 504 -13.43 40.22 -29.80
N SER A 505 -14.74 40.38 -29.64
CA SER A 505 -15.44 41.65 -29.87
C SER A 505 -15.50 42.51 -28.61
N PRO A 506 -15.37 43.84 -28.71
CA PRO A 506 -15.45 44.74 -27.55
C PRO A 506 -16.87 44.95 -27.02
N ASP A 507 -17.90 44.68 -27.84
CA ASP A 507 -19.27 45.14 -27.56
C ASP A 507 -20.28 44.02 -27.27
N TRP A 508 -19.83 42.77 -27.10
CA TRP A 508 -20.73 41.67 -26.74
C TRP A 508 -21.30 41.86 -25.33
N TYR A 509 -22.53 41.39 -25.12
CA TYR A 509 -23.19 41.41 -23.83
C TYR A 509 -24.11 40.19 -23.64
N PHE A 510 -24.37 39.82 -22.39
CA PHE A 510 -25.37 38.80 -22.07
C PHE A 510 -26.74 39.46 -21.96
N SER A 511 -27.68 39.08 -22.83
CA SER A 511 -29.05 39.59 -22.87
C SER A 511 -30.08 38.65 -22.23
N GLY A 512 -29.62 37.55 -21.63
CA GLY A 512 -30.51 36.51 -21.10
C GLY A 512 -31.23 36.93 -19.83
N ASP A 513 -32.43 36.37 -19.65
CA ASP A 513 -33.21 36.53 -18.43
C ASP A 513 -33.01 35.36 -17.46
N ILE A 514 -33.85 35.24 -16.43
CA ILE A 514 -33.68 34.15 -15.46
C ILE A 514 -33.82 32.76 -16.12
N ASP A 515 -34.64 32.62 -17.15
CA ASP A 515 -34.89 31.37 -17.87
C ASP A 515 -33.71 30.91 -18.71
N ASP A 516 -32.79 31.81 -19.03
CA ASP A 516 -31.50 31.51 -19.66
C ASP A 516 -30.43 31.10 -18.64
N VAL A 517 -30.69 31.21 -17.34
CA VAL A 517 -29.80 30.70 -16.28
C VAL A 517 -30.07 29.22 -16.05
N PRO A 518 -29.07 28.32 -16.26
CA PRO A 518 -29.23 26.89 -16.04
C PRO A 518 -29.78 26.58 -14.65
N GLU A 519 -30.76 25.67 -14.55
CA GLU A 519 -31.48 25.37 -13.29
C GLU A 519 -30.52 25.03 -12.13
N LYS A 520 -29.42 24.33 -12.43
CA LYS A 520 -28.38 24.00 -11.46
C LYS A 520 -27.69 25.26 -10.91
N ASP A 521 -27.32 26.20 -11.78
CA ASP A 521 -26.70 27.46 -11.37
C ASP A 521 -27.69 28.34 -10.63
N ARG A 522 -28.94 28.40 -11.09
CA ARG A 522 -30.03 29.11 -10.43
C ARG A 522 -30.16 28.70 -8.97
N ARG A 523 -30.26 27.40 -8.69
CA ARG A 523 -30.35 26.84 -7.32
C ARG A 523 -29.13 27.18 -6.46
N GLN A 524 -27.91 27.05 -7.00
CA GLN A 524 -26.68 27.39 -6.27
C GLN A 524 -26.61 28.88 -5.93
N ILE A 525 -27.02 29.74 -6.87
CA ILE A 525 -27.04 31.19 -6.68
C ILE A 525 -28.09 31.58 -5.63
N GLU A 526 -29.28 30.98 -5.68
CA GLU A 526 -30.34 31.18 -4.68
C GLU A 526 -29.86 30.85 -3.27
N GLU A 527 -29.18 29.71 -3.08
CA GLU A 527 -28.61 29.31 -1.78
C GLU A 527 -27.59 30.34 -1.27
N VAL A 528 -26.72 30.84 -2.15
CA VAL A 528 -25.72 31.88 -1.81
C VAL A 528 -26.41 33.18 -1.41
N ILE A 529 -27.43 33.63 -2.14
CA ILE A 529 -28.17 34.85 -1.85
C ILE A 529 -28.91 34.74 -0.50
N VAL A 530 -29.58 33.62 -0.25
CA VAL A 530 -30.29 33.35 1.01
C VAL A 530 -29.32 33.27 2.19
N SER A 531 -28.15 32.64 2.02
CA SER A 531 -27.13 32.56 3.07
C SER A 531 -26.57 33.94 3.49
N ARG A 532 -26.68 34.93 2.60
CA ARG A 532 -26.30 36.33 2.84
C ARG A 532 -27.46 37.17 3.40
N GLY A 533 -28.59 36.55 3.72
CA GLY A 533 -29.77 37.22 4.27
C GLY A 533 -30.54 38.09 3.26
N GLN A 534 -30.34 37.85 1.96
CA GLN A 534 -31.03 38.55 0.88
C GLN A 534 -32.13 37.68 0.28
N ALA A 535 -33.16 38.30 -0.30
CA ALA A 535 -34.19 37.60 -1.06
C ALA A 535 -33.68 37.33 -2.49
N PRO A 536 -33.77 36.09 -3.00
CA PRO A 536 -33.33 35.76 -4.36
C PRO A 536 -34.33 36.27 -5.40
N THR A 537 -34.17 37.52 -5.82
CA THR A 537 -34.94 38.10 -6.92
C THR A 537 -34.33 37.71 -8.27
N GLU A 538 -35.13 37.70 -9.33
CA GLU A 538 -34.70 37.32 -10.68
C GLU A 538 -33.49 38.16 -11.15
N ASP A 539 -33.55 39.49 -10.99
CA ASP A 539 -32.47 40.41 -11.33
C ASP A 539 -31.16 40.12 -10.56
N LEU A 540 -31.29 39.72 -9.29
CA LEU A 540 -30.14 39.41 -8.45
C LEU A 540 -29.52 38.06 -8.86
N ILE A 541 -30.35 37.08 -9.20
CA ILE A 541 -29.90 35.78 -9.70
C ILE A 541 -29.14 35.94 -11.01
N VAL A 542 -29.71 36.67 -11.98
CA VAL A 542 -29.07 36.95 -13.28
C VAL A 542 -27.76 37.71 -13.08
N ARG A 543 -27.72 38.73 -12.22
CA ARG A 543 -26.48 39.48 -11.93
C ARG A 543 -25.39 38.62 -11.30
N TYR A 544 -25.75 37.72 -10.39
CA TYR A 544 -24.80 36.78 -9.80
C TYR A 544 -24.29 35.76 -10.82
N TYR A 545 -25.16 35.28 -11.72
CA TYR A 545 -24.78 34.40 -12.81
C TYR A 545 -23.79 35.08 -13.76
N MET A 546 -24.07 36.33 -14.16
CA MET A 546 -23.17 37.12 -14.99
C MET A 546 -21.84 37.39 -14.31
N THR A 547 -21.85 37.71 -13.00
CA THR A 547 -20.61 37.96 -12.24
C THR A 547 -19.78 36.68 -12.10
N LYS A 548 -20.41 35.53 -11.82
CA LYS A 548 -19.75 34.23 -11.71
C LYS A 548 -19.07 33.82 -13.01
N ASN A 549 -19.69 34.12 -14.14
CA ASN A 549 -19.21 33.77 -15.48
C ASN A 549 -18.51 34.92 -16.20
N ASP A 550 -18.23 36.03 -15.50
CA ASP A 550 -17.55 37.21 -16.05
C ASP A 550 -18.15 37.64 -17.41
N LEU A 551 -19.49 37.80 -17.41
CA LEU A 551 -20.29 38.23 -18.56
C LEU A 551 -20.57 39.74 -18.49
N ARG A 552 -20.61 40.39 -19.66
CA ARG A 552 -20.88 41.83 -19.79
C ARG A 552 -22.39 42.10 -19.78
N SER A 553 -22.81 43.19 -19.13
CA SER A 553 -24.20 43.67 -19.15
C SER A 553 -24.52 44.41 -20.44
N ALA A 554 -25.79 44.38 -20.84
CA ALA A 554 -26.30 45.23 -21.90
C ALA A 554 -25.97 46.71 -21.61
N PRO A 555 -25.61 47.50 -22.63
CA PRO A 555 -25.49 48.95 -22.46
C PRO A 555 -26.83 49.52 -21.99
N SER A 556 -26.80 50.45 -21.03
CA SER A 556 -27.99 51.15 -20.57
C SER A 556 -28.48 52.12 -21.65
N ASP A 557 -29.76 52.06 -22.00
CA ASP A 557 -30.42 53.06 -22.85
C ASP A 557 -30.49 54.41 -22.09
N ASP A 558 -29.45 55.23 -22.20
CA ASP A 558 -29.42 56.64 -21.79
C ASP A 558 -29.55 57.58 -23.01
#